data_AF-A0A933D7S1-F1
#
_entry.id   AF-A0A933D7S1-F1
#
_cell.length_a   1.000
_cell.length_b   1.000
_cell.length_c   1.000
_cell.angle_alpha   90.00
_cell.angle_beta   90.00
_cell.angle_gamma   90.00
#
_symmetry.space_group_name_H-M   'P 1'
#
loop_
_entity.id
_entity.type
_entity.pdbx_description
1 polymer ?
#
loop_
_entity_poly.entity_id
_entity_poly.type
_entity_poly.pdbx_seq_one_letter_code
_entity_poly.pdbx_strand_id
1 'polypeptide(L)'
;MSGCHVGSSEDQRNKVALYKILHGEEQFSLQSWEDLIASGPHGSVVVAFKASKSHLVFHLNTDTLVAPVSTPHMPRPGFNLPPEQVQTLIRWINEGVPNDFGAVPFTVHLKGKVLVTNQAEDLVCVIDIATNLIARYVQAGVPNVFTQPPHAPHSIAVDRQKQFYYVCLIGAGKVLKYRVSDNALVGEVAGIVSPSEVALTSSGDTAFVAQFSPTQSSIRMIDTRTMTLISPPITHPGLRMAHGMHRSRDGTMIYVTGYGSDNILVLSLADLSTSMIPLADDVPPIPTGAPRFQPYYVEPSRDDKYIYISCSKSNEIRVIDRDSMKVVDSIRVGQEPLAVDITPDNSRLYVANLRSNSVSVIRTSDRSILTTIENVGVEPHGIKVSGDGNYVYVSCRNTEALGDPPHHPTQGSKKPGIVAVIDASTHRVIKRIEVGAFAAGLAIVQ
;
A
#
# COMPACT_ATOMS: atom_id res chain seq x y z
N MET A 1 -15.97 31.58 -2.33
CA MET A 1 -16.16 31.74 -0.87
C MET A 1 -17.63 31.95 -0.58
N SER A 2 -18.29 30.95 0.01
CA SER A 2 -19.41 31.11 0.96
C SER A 2 -19.84 29.73 1.47
N GLY A 3 -19.56 29.48 2.76
CA GLY A 3 -20.10 28.34 3.49
C GLY A 3 -21.61 28.47 3.68
N CYS A 4 -22.28 27.34 3.89
CA CYS A 4 -23.73 27.30 4.02
C CYS A 4 -24.13 26.56 5.30
N HIS A 5 -24.26 27.31 6.40
CA HIS A 5 -25.03 26.90 7.58
C HIS A 5 -25.59 28.14 8.29
N VAL A 6 -26.93 28.34 8.26
CA VAL A 6 -27.67 28.95 9.39
C VAL A 6 -29.15 28.52 9.43
N GLY A 7 -29.60 28.12 10.63
CA GLY A 7 -30.95 28.25 11.21
C GLY A 7 -31.26 27.10 12.19
N SER A 8 -31.34 27.25 13.52
CA SER A 8 -32.04 28.26 14.34
C SER A 8 -31.38 28.52 15.74
N SER A 9 -32.09 29.13 16.69
CA SER A 9 -31.68 30.18 17.65
C SER A 9 -31.17 29.76 19.05
N GLU A 10 -30.53 30.74 19.72
CA GLU A 10 -30.26 30.85 21.17
C GLU A 10 -28.97 30.21 21.76
N ASP A 11 -27.79 30.50 21.18
CA ASP A 11 -26.51 30.23 21.87
C ASP A 11 -25.35 31.18 21.47
N GLN A 12 -25.62 32.49 21.41
CA GLN A 12 -24.71 33.49 20.83
C GLN A 12 -23.38 33.72 21.59
N ARG A 13 -23.12 33.10 22.76
CA ARG A 13 -21.78 33.14 23.40
C ARG A 13 -20.92 31.92 23.11
N ASN A 14 -21.52 30.80 22.73
CA ASN A 14 -20.80 29.66 22.13
C ASN A 14 -20.47 29.89 20.66
N LYS A 15 -21.08 30.88 20.00
CA LYS A 15 -20.87 31.14 18.57
C LYS A 15 -19.48 31.61 18.18
N VAL A 16 -18.68 32.23 19.05
CA VAL A 16 -17.30 32.60 18.66
C VAL A 16 -16.33 31.40 18.77
N ALA A 17 -16.62 30.44 19.65
CA ALA A 17 -15.87 29.19 19.75
C ALA A 17 -16.34 28.14 18.72
N LEU A 18 -17.65 28.03 18.47
CA LEU A 18 -18.19 27.16 17.42
C LEU A 18 -17.91 27.67 16.00
N TYR A 19 -17.72 28.97 15.76
CA TYR A 19 -17.35 29.45 14.41
C TYR A 19 -15.95 28.97 14.00
N LYS A 20 -15.04 28.72 14.95
CA LYS A 20 -13.73 28.09 14.67
C LYS A 20 -13.82 26.57 14.52
N ILE A 21 -14.82 25.92 15.11
CA ILE A 21 -15.04 24.46 15.04
C ILE A 21 -15.92 24.07 13.83
N LEU A 22 -16.77 24.98 13.34
CA LEU A 22 -17.64 24.76 12.16
C LEU A 22 -17.08 25.34 10.86
N HIS A 23 -16.01 26.13 10.90
CA HIS A 23 -15.36 26.70 9.70
C HIS A 23 -13.85 26.52 9.65
N GLY A 24 -13.31 25.55 10.40
CA GLY A 24 -11.93 25.09 10.27
C GLY A 24 -11.91 23.62 9.86
N GLU A 25 -11.24 23.31 8.75
CA GLU A 25 -10.85 21.98 8.23
C GLU A 25 -11.61 21.35 7.05
N GLU A 26 -12.59 22.00 6.42
CA GLU A 26 -13.37 21.35 5.33
C GLU A 26 -13.67 22.23 4.09
N GLN A 27 -12.70 22.95 3.52
CA GLN A 27 -12.94 23.59 2.21
C GLN A 27 -11.82 23.34 1.20
N PHE A 28 -12.22 22.77 0.06
CA PHE A 28 -11.52 22.92 -1.22
C PHE A 28 -11.32 24.41 -1.50
N SER A 29 -10.16 24.97 -1.14
CA SER A 29 -9.83 26.34 -1.50
C SER A 29 -9.35 26.38 -2.95
N LEU A 30 -10.01 27.22 -3.75
CA LEU A 30 -9.64 27.49 -5.15
C LEU A 30 -9.05 28.92 -5.29
N GLN A 31 -8.51 29.49 -4.21
CA GLN A 31 -8.08 30.89 -4.18
C GLN A 31 -6.68 31.11 -4.77
N SER A 32 -5.81 30.10 -4.71
CA SER A 32 -4.44 30.14 -5.21
C SER A 32 -4.07 28.79 -5.83
N TRP A 33 -2.98 28.77 -6.60
CA TRP A 33 -2.42 27.53 -7.13
C TRP A 33 -1.97 26.61 -5.99
N GLU A 34 -1.34 27.17 -4.96
CA GLU A 34 -0.88 26.45 -3.77
C GLU A 34 -2.04 25.81 -3.01
N ASP A 35 -3.18 26.50 -2.89
CA ASP A 35 -4.39 26.01 -2.22
C ASP A 35 -4.98 24.78 -2.94
N LEU A 36 -4.98 24.80 -4.29
CA LEU A 36 -5.40 23.66 -5.11
C LEU A 36 -4.54 22.42 -4.88
N ILE A 37 -3.27 22.61 -4.50
CA ILE A 37 -2.32 21.52 -4.30
C ILE A 37 -2.35 21.03 -2.85
N ALA A 38 -2.37 21.95 -1.88
CA ALA A 38 -2.20 21.66 -0.46
C ALA A 38 -3.33 20.79 0.11
N SER A 39 -4.58 21.01 -0.31
CA SER A 39 -5.80 20.23 0.01
C SER A 39 -6.06 19.83 1.48
N GLY A 40 -7.21 19.19 1.70
CA GLY A 40 -7.78 18.90 3.02
C GLY A 40 -7.53 17.47 3.54
N PRO A 41 -8.31 17.02 4.55
CA PRO A 41 -8.10 15.73 5.22
C PRO A 41 -8.17 14.51 4.28
N HIS A 42 -8.87 14.62 3.15
CA HIS A 42 -9.14 13.52 2.21
C HIS A 42 -8.15 13.38 1.04
N GLY A 43 -7.19 14.31 0.90
CA GLY A 43 -6.18 14.30 -0.17
C GLY A 43 -6.31 15.46 -1.16
N SER A 44 -5.39 15.49 -2.14
CA SER A 44 -5.15 16.61 -3.07
C SER A 44 -6.39 16.99 -3.90
N VAL A 45 -6.71 18.30 -4.00
CA VAL A 45 -7.81 18.78 -4.87
C VAL A 45 -7.48 18.48 -6.33
N VAL A 46 -6.23 18.76 -6.69
CA VAL A 46 -5.65 18.44 -7.98
C VAL A 46 -4.50 17.44 -7.78
N VAL A 47 -4.55 16.34 -8.51
CA VAL A 47 -3.47 15.36 -8.57
C VAL A 47 -2.75 15.54 -9.89
N ALA A 48 -1.56 16.12 -9.83
CA ALA A 48 -0.76 16.40 -11.02
C ALA A 48 -0.48 15.12 -11.84
N PHE A 49 -0.56 15.27 -13.16
CA PHE A 49 -0.45 14.20 -14.17
C PHE A 49 -1.57 13.14 -14.13
N LYS A 50 -2.63 13.33 -13.33
CA LYS A 50 -3.76 12.39 -13.28
C LYS A 50 -5.09 13.11 -13.08
N ALA A 51 -5.60 13.72 -14.15
CA ALA A 51 -6.88 14.43 -14.14
C ALA A 51 -8.05 13.54 -13.67
N SER A 52 -8.07 12.26 -14.06
CA SER A 52 -9.10 11.29 -13.65
C SER A 52 -9.04 10.87 -12.18
N LYS A 53 -8.13 11.46 -11.39
CA LYS A 53 -7.99 11.29 -9.94
C LYS A 53 -8.03 12.61 -9.17
N SER A 54 -8.41 13.69 -9.84
CA SER A 54 -8.51 15.02 -9.23
C SER A 54 -9.94 15.34 -8.86
N HIS A 55 -10.20 15.67 -7.59
CA HIS A 55 -11.52 16.11 -7.13
C HIS A 55 -12.04 17.32 -7.91
N LEU A 56 -11.14 18.22 -8.34
CA LEU A 56 -11.50 19.35 -9.20
C LEU A 56 -12.25 18.89 -10.46
N VAL A 57 -11.77 17.84 -11.13
CA VAL A 57 -12.41 17.30 -12.33
C VAL A 57 -13.70 16.57 -11.97
N PHE A 58 -13.71 15.79 -10.88
CA PHE A 58 -14.90 15.06 -10.44
C PHE A 58 -16.10 15.98 -10.19
N HIS A 59 -15.85 17.14 -9.58
CA HIS A 59 -16.89 18.10 -9.29
C HIS A 59 -17.31 18.88 -10.54
N LEU A 60 -16.36 19.36 -11.36
CA LEU A 60 -16.69 20.23 -12.50
C LEU A 60 -17.19 19.52 -13.75
N ASN A 61 -16.91 18.22 -13.90
CA ASN A 61 -17.29 17.43 -15.07
C ASN A 61 -18.71 16.86 -14.95
N THR A 62 -19.49 16.91 -16.03
CA THR A 62 -20.83 16.30 -16.11
C THR A 62 -20.89 15.06 -17.01
N ASP A 63 -19.81 14.73 -17.74
CA ASP A 63 -19.77 13.63 -18.70
C ASP A 63 -18.89 12.47 -18.21
N THR A 64 -19.51 11.35 -17.83
CA THR A 64 -18.80 10.16 -17.37
C THR A 64 -17.93 9.49 -18.43
N LEU A 65 -18.08 9.84 -19.71
CA LEU A 65 -17.21 9.38 -20.79
C LEU A 65 -15.86 10.12 -20.80
N VAL A 66 -15.80 11.32 -20.21
CA VAL A 66 -14.59 12.14 -20.13
C VAL A 66 -13.76 11.82 -18.89
N ALA A 67 -14.40 11.77 -17.72
CA ALA A 67 -13.79 11.48 -16.43
C ALA A 67 -14.88 11.08 -15.42
N PRO A 68 -14.51 10.53 -14.24
CA PRO A 68 -15.49 10.32 -13.18
C PRO A 68 -16.21 11.61 -12.77
N VAL A 69 -17.45 11.47 -12.30
CA VAL A 69 -18.33 12.58 -11.89
C VAL A 69 -18.78 12.38 -10.45
N SER A 70 -18.65 13.41 -9.59
CA SER A 70 -19.09 13.33 -8.19
C SER A 70 -20.61 13.30 -8.06
N THR A 71 -21.13 12.55 -7.09
CA THR A 71 -22.55 12.52 -6.73
C THR A 71 -22.75 12.88 -5.24
N PRO A 72 -23.55 13.92 -4.92
CA PRO A 72 -24.23 14.83 -5.84
C PRO A 72 -23.21 15.68 -6.64
N HIS A 73 -23.61 16.09 -7.84
CA HIS A 73 -22.79 16.95 -8.69
C HIS A 73 -22.62 18.33 -8.03
N MET A 74 -21.41 18.88 -8.08
CA MET A 74 -21.04 20.11 -7.38
C MET A 74 -20.29 21.06 -8.32
N PRO A 75 -20.68 22.35 -8.42
CA PRO A 75 -21.72 23.01 -7.64
C PRO A 75 -23.15 22.59 -8.03
N ARG A 76 -24.14 22.97 -7.21
CA ARG A 76 -25.58 22.64 -7.36
C ARG A 76 -26.10 22.90 -8.79
N PRO A 77 -27.23 22.29 -9.20
CA PRO A 77 -27.82 22.45 -10.53
C PRO A 77 -27.88 23.92 -10.97
N GLY A 78 -27.31 24.24 -12.15
CA GLY A 78 -27.33 25.57 -12.75
C GLY A 78 -25.96 26.16 -13.11
N PHE A 79 -24.85 25.54 -12.68
CA PHE A 79 -23.50 25.92 -13.09
C PHE A 79 -22.74 24.71 -13.65
N ASN A 80 -22.65 24.63 -14.98
CA ASN A 80 -21.86 23.63 -15.68
C ASN A 80 -20.80 24.35 -16.52
N LEU A 81 -19.54 23.93 -16.41
CA LEU A 81 -18.52 24.40 -17.34
C LEU A 81 -18.80 23.77 -18.73
N PRO A 82 -18.67 24.54 -19.82
CA PRO A 82 -18.68 23.98 -21.16
C PRO A 82 -17.65 22.83 -21.32
N PRO A 83 -17.95 21.79 -22.12
CA PRO A 83 -17.06 20.64 -22.29
C PRO A 83 -15.62 21.03 -22.69
N GLU A 84 -15.45 22.05 -23.53
CA GLU A 84 -14.13 22.55 -23.93
C GLU A 84 -13.31 23.14 -22.77
N GLN A 85 -13.97 23.74 -21.77
CA GLN A 85 -13.31 24.27 -20.58
C GLN A 85 -12.90 23.13 -19.64
N VAL A 86 -13.75 22.11 -19.49
CA VAL A 86 -13.40 20.89 -18.74
C VAL A 86 -12.19 20.19 -19.39
N GLN A 87 -12.17 20.08 -20.72
CA GLN A 87 -11.03 19.51 -21.45
C GLN A 87 -9.76 20.34 -21.28
N THR A 88 -9.87 21.67 -21.20
CA THR A 88 -8.72 22.55 -20.91
C THR A 88 -8.14 22.26 -19.53
N LEU A 89 -9.00 22.13 -18.50
CA LEU A 89 -8.57 21.76 -17.16
C LEU A 89 -7.92 20.36 -17.12
N ILE A 90 -8.53 19.37 -17.78
CA ILE A 90 -7.97 18.02 -17.87
C ILE A 90 -6.58 18.04 -18.50
N ARG A 91 -6.39 18.79 -19.59
CA ARG A 91 -5.09 18.94 -20.24
C ARG A 91 -4.08 19.58 -19.31
N TRP A 92 -4.41 20.71 -18.69
CA TRP A 92 -3.55 21.40 -17.74
C TRP A 92 -3.11 20.50 -16.58
N ILE A 93 -4.01 19.69 -16.03
CA ILE A 93 -3.66 18.73 -14.96
C ILE A 93 -2.75 17.63 -15.47
N ASN A 94 -3.04 17.08 -16.65
CA ASN A 94 -2.23 16.03 -17.27
C ASN A 94 -0.84 16.52 -17.69
N GLU A 95 -0.67 17.81 -17.95
CA GLU A 95 0.63 18.48 -18.18
C GLU A 95 1.40 18.75 -16.87
N GLY A 96 0.80 18.43 -15.73
CA GLY A 96 1.46 18.50 -14.42
C GLY A 96 1.00 19.66 -13.55
N VAL A 97 -0.04 20.41 -13.92
CA VAL A 97 -0.54 21.56 -13.13
C VAL A 97 0.51 22.69 -13.07
N PRO A 98 1.15 23.09 -14.19
CA PRO A 98 2.10 24.19 -14.16
C PRO A 98 1.42 25.49 -13.72
N ASN A 99 2.07 26.29 -12.87
CA ASN A 99 1.66 27.67 -12.63
C ASN A 99 2.09 28.60 -13.78
N ASP A 100 1.76 29.89 -13.67
CA ASP A 100 2.07 30.90 -14.70
C ASP A 100 3.58 31.08 -14.97
N PHE A 101 4.44 30.60 -14.07
CA PHE A 101 5.89 30.62 -14.20
C PHE A 101 6.48 29.26 -14.63
N GLY A 102 5.63 28.28 -14.96
CA GLY A 102 6.04 26.94 -15.37
C GLY A 102 6.44 26.01 -14.22
N ALA A 103 6.26 26.41 -12.96
CA ALA A 103 6.55 25.55 -11.82
C ALA A 103 5.46 24.48 -11.68
N VAL A 104 5.89 23.24 -11.46
CA VAL A 104 5.02 22.05 -11.32
C VAL A 104 5.13 21.54 -9.88
N PRO A 105 4.02 21.23 -9.19
CA PRO A 105 4.07 20.83 -7.80
C PRO A 105 4.74 19.47 -7.64
N PHE A 106 5.37 19.23 -6.49
CA PHE A 106 6.03 17.95 -6.17
C PHE A 106 7.16 17.56 -7.14
N THR A 107 7.80 18.53 -7.82
CA THR A 107 8.96 18.29 -8.71
C THR A 107 10.31 18.46 -8.02
N VAL A 108 10.41 19.33 -7.01
CA VAL A 108 11.58 19.40 -6.14
C VAL A 108 11.58 18.17 -5.23
N HIS A 109 12.73 17.49 -5.13
CA HIS A 109 12.91 16.20 -4.42
C HIS A 109 12.01 16.08 -3.18
N LEU A 110 10.98 15.23 -3.30
CA LEU A 110 10.12 14.90 -2.16
C LEU A 110 11.00 14.43 -1.00
N LYS A 111 10.73 14.94 0.21
CA LYS A 111 11.46 14.57 1.43
C LYS A 111 11.19 13.13 1.89
N GLY A 112 10.33 12.43 1.15
CA GLY A 112 10.03 11.03 1.28
C GLY A 112 8.75 10.71 0.52
N LYS A 113 8.59 9.47 0.10
CA LYS A 113 7.44 8.98 -0.64
C LYS A 113 6.89 7.72 0.01
N VAL A 114 5.58 7.61 0.12
CA VAL A 114 4.89 6.33 0.31
C VAL A 114 4.36 5.90 -1.05
N LEU A 115 4.76 4.72 -1.49
CA LEU A 115 4.32 4.11 -2.74
C LEU A 115 3.26 3.06 -2.41
N VAL A 116 2.09 3.17 -3.02
CA VAL A 116 0.93 2.31 -2.72
C VAL A 116 0.40 1.70 -3.99
N THR A 117 0.31 0.38 -4.07
CA THR A 117 -0.31 -0.25 -5.23
C THR A 117 -1.84 -0.23 -5.12
N ASN A 118 -2.52 0.05 -6.24
CA ASN A 118 -3.97 0.08 -6.35
C ASN A 118 -4.41 -0.99 -7.37
N GLN A 119 -4.71 -2.20 -6.87
CA GLN A 119 -4.88 -3.40 -7.70
C GLN A 119 -6.02 -3.27 -8.72
N ALA A 120 -7.13 -2.66 -8.32
CA ALA A 120 -8.31 -2.61 -9.17
C ALA A 120 -8.19 -1.58 -10.30
N GLU A 121 -7.15 -0.72 -10.26
CA GLU A 121 -6.97 0.37 -11.22
C GLU A 121 -5.63 0.37 -11.95
N ASP A 122 -4.76 -0.60 -11.65
CA ASP A 122 -3.45 -0.70 -12.30
C ASP A 122 -2.57 0.53 -12.09
N LEU A 123 -2.65 1.13 -10.91
CA LEU A 123 -1.88 2.31 -10.52
C LEU A 123 -0.95 2.02 -9.34
N VAL A 124 0.09 2.86 -9.24
CA VAL A 124 0.83 3.10 -7.99
C VAL A 124 0.58 4.55 -7.57
N CYS A 125 -0.07 4.75 -6.44
CA CYS A 125 -0.20 6.05 -5.81
C CYS A 125 1.14 6.44 -5.15
N VAL A 126 1.54 7.70 -5.30
CA VAL A 126 2.71 8.29 -4.66
C VAL A 126 2.22 9.37 -3.70
N ILE A 127 2.43 9.16 -2.41
CA ILE A 127 2.09 10.10 -1.34
C ILE A 127 3.38 10.76 -0.86
N ASP A 128 3.41 12.09 -0.81
CA ASP A 128 4.51 12.83 -0.17
C ASP A 128 4.39 12.74 1.35
N ILE A 129 5.47 12.33 2.03
CA ILE A 129 5.47 12.13 3.49
C ILE A 129 5.38 13.47 4.23
N ALA A 130 5.99 14.53 3.71
CA ALA A 130 6.03 15.82 4.39
C ALA A 130 4.64 16.45 4.52
N THR A 131 3.79 16.26 3.51
CA THR A 131 2.45 16.85 3.45
C THR A 131 1.32 15.83 3.64
N ASN A 132 1.63 14.53 3.55
CA ASN A 132 0.65 13.44 3.46
C ASN A 132 -0.36 13.66 2.32
N LEU A 133 0.11 14.15 1.17
CA LEU A 133 -0.69 14.45 -0.02
C LEU A 133 -0.33 13.53 -1.16
N ILE A 134 -1.31 13.27 -2.02
CA ILE A 134 -1.09 12.51 -3.25
C ILE A 134 -0.30 13.40 -4.19
N ALA A 135 0.95 13.05 -4.42
CA ALA A 135 1.82 13.71 -5.36
C ALA A 135 1.52 13.23 -6.78
N ARG A 136 1.39 11.92 -7.01
CA ARG A 136 1.24 11.32 -8.35
C ARG A 136 0.45 10.01 -8.32
N TYR A 137 -0.08 9.63 -9.49
CA TYR A 137 -0.40 8.24 -9.82
C TYR A 137 0.44 7.77 -11.00
N VAL A 138 1.22 6.72 -10.79
CA VAL A 138 2.05 6.09 -11.81
C VAL A 138 1.27 4.93 -12.42
N GLN A 139 1.24 4.85 -13.74
CA GLN A 139 0.61 3.73 -14.45
C GLN A 139 1.45 2.47 -14.27
N ALA A 140 0.85 1.38 -13.80
CA ALA A 140 1.53 0.09 -13.61
C ALA A 140 1.08 -0.97 -14.63
N GLY A 141 -0.23 -1.15 -14.77
CA GLY A 141 -0.79 -2.11 -15.71
C GLY A 141 -1.50 -1.41 -16.87
N VAL A 142 -2.66 -1.92 -17.26
CA VAL A 142 -3.42 -1.35 -18.37
C VAL A 142 -4.01 0.02 -18.04
N PRO A 143 -4.04 0.97 -18.98
CA PRO A 143 -4.53 2.31 -18.72
C PRO A 143 -6.05 2.40 -18.52
N ASN A 144 -6.82 1.48 -19.12
CA ASN A 144 -8.28 1.46 -19.02
C ASN A 144 -8.76 0.13 -18.43
N VAL A 145 -8.98 0.12 -17.11
CA VAL A 145 -9.47 -1.05 -16.34
C VAL A 145 -10.99 -1.22 -16.34
N PHE A 146 -11.72 -0.37 -17.08
CA PHE A 146 -13.18 -0.47 -17.21
C PHE A 146 -13.58 -1.30 -18.43
N THR A 147 -12.71 -1.39 -19.43
CA THR A 147 -12.94 -2.16 -20.66
C THR A 147 -12.26 -3.52 -20.66
N GLN A 148 -11.41 -3.80 -19.66
CA GLN A 148 -10.72 -5.09 -19.52
C GLN A 148 -10.28 -5.32 -18.06
N PRO A 149 -9.99 -6.57 -17.66
CA PRO A 149 -9.50 -6.87 -16.33
C PRO A 149 -8.16 -6.15 -16.02
N PRO A 150 -7.94 -5.71 -14.77
CA PRO A 150 -6.67 -5.15 -14.36
C PRO A 150 -5.56 -6.21 -14.33
N HIS A 151 -4.33 -5.80 -14.59
CA HIS A 151 -3.11 -6.58 -14.34
C HIS A 151 -2.78 -6.72 -12.85
N ALA A 152 -3.42 -5.92 -11.99
CA ALA A 152 -3.43 -5.99 -10.53
C ALA A 152 -2.03 -5.84 -9.89
N PRO A 153 -1.49 -4.61 -9.76
CA PRO A 153 -0.27 -4.36 -9.00
C PRO A 153 -0.45 -4.74 -7.53
N HIS A 154 0.13 -5.87 -7.13
CA HIS A 154 -0.17 -6.55 -5.87
C HIS A 154 0.76 -6.12 -4.73
N SER A 155 2.08 -6.19 -4.99
CA SER A 155 3.14 -5.81 -4.05
C SER A 155 4.11 -4.84 -4.69
N ILE A 156 4.89 -4.18 -3.84
CA ILE A 156 5.88 -3.20 -4.22
C ILE A 156 7.08 -3.27 -3.27
N ALA A 157 8.29 -3.27 -3.83
CA ALA A 157 9.54 -3.20 -3.06
C ALA A 157 10.47 -2.15 -3.62
N VAL A 158 11.31 -1.57 -2.76
CA VAL A 158 12.33 -0.58 -3.13
C VAL A 158 13.70 -1.20 -2.89
N ASP A 159 14.66 -0.94 -3.78
CA ASP A 159 16.04 -1.36 -3.57
C ASP A 159 16.69 -0.61 -2.39
N ARG A 160 17.77 -1.18 -1.85
CA ARG A 160 18.42 -0.62 -0.66
C ARG A 160 19.04 0.76 -0.96
N GLN A 161 19.45 0.97 -2.20
CA GLN A 161 20.04 2.21 -2.72
C GLN A 161 18.98 3.29 -3.01
N LYS A 162 17.68 2.94 -2.91
CA LYS A 162 16.53 3.83 -3.16
C LYS A 162 16.55 4.44 -4.57
N GLN A 163 17.10 3.71 -5.54
CA GLN A 163 17.17 4.12 -6.94
C GLN A 163 16.00 3.55 -7.75
N PHE A 164 15.55 2.35 -7.40
CA PHE A 164 14.48 1.66 -8.13
C PHE A 164 13.44 1.06 -7.20
N TYR A 165 12.20 0.99 -7.69
CA TYR A 165 11.15 0.20 -7.08
C TYR A 165 10.56 -0.78 -8.08
N TYR A 166 10.09 -1.91 -7.56
CA TYR A 166 9.64 -3.06 -8.31
C TYR A 166 8.19 -3.34 -7.96
N VAL A 167 7.35 -3.59 -8.97
CA VAL A 167 5.91 -3.82 -8.79
C VAL A 167 5.55 -5.17 -9.38
N CYS A 168 4.99 -6.06 -8.56
CA CYS A 168 4.45 -7.34 -9.03
C CYS A 168 3.03 -7.13 -9.57
N LEU A 169 2.80 -7.44 -10.84
CA LEU A 169 1.47 -7.50 -11.43
C LEU A 169 0.96 -8.93 -11.35
N ILE A 170 0.18 -9.24 -10.32
CA ILE A 170 -0.22 -10.63 -10.02
C ILE A 170 -1.11 -11.20 -11.13
N GLY A 171 -1.99 -10.40 -11.72
CA GLY A 171 -2.90 -10.81 -12.79
C GLY A 171 -2.24 -10.94 -14.16
N ALA A 172 -1.16 -10.18 -14.42
CA ALA A 172 -0.44 -10.23 -15.69
C ALA A 172 0.77 -11.17 -15.70
N GLY A 173 1.19 -11.66 -14.54
CA GLY A 173 2.38 -12.49 -14.44
C GLY A 173 3.68 -11.73 -14.76
N LYS A 174 3.74 -10.45 -14.37
CA LYS A 174 4.87 -9.54 -14.65
C LYS A 174 5.46 -8.94 -13.39
N VAL A 175 6.73 -8.55 -13.47
CA VAL A 175 7.36 -7.60 -12.54
C VAL A 175 7.89 -6.41 -13.32
N LEU A 176 7.54 -5.22 -12.88
CA LEU A 176 7.96 -3.95 -13.46
C LEU A 176 9.04 -3.32 -12.62
N LYS A 177 9.97 -2.58 -13.23
CA LYS A 177 11.01 -1.80 -12.57
C LYS A 177 10.85 -0.33 -12.93
N TYR A 178 10.73 0.50 -11.91
CA TYR A 178 10.62 1.94 -12.04
C TYR A 178 11.78 2.63 -11.35
N ARG A 179 12.20 3.77 -11.88
CA ARG A 179 13.18 4.64 -11.25
C ARG A 179 12.50 5.55 -10.22
N VAL A 180 13.06 5.64 -9.03
CA VAL A 180 12.48 6.38 -7.89
C VAL A 180 12.47 7.89 -8.12
N SER A 181 13.46 8.44 -8.84
CA SER A 181 13.60 9.90 -9.01
C SER A 181 12.46 10.52 -9.81
N ASP A 182 12.04 9.86 -10.89
CA ASP A 182 11.06 10.38 -11.87
C ASP A 182 9.83 9.46 -12.07
N ASN A 183 9.81 8.29 -11.41
CA ASN A 183 8.81 7.23 -11.62
C ASN A 183 8.77 6.67 -13.05
N ALA A 184 9.85 6.80 -13.81
CA ALA A 184 9.91 6.24 -15.16
C ALA A 184 9.97 4.71 -15.12
N LEU A 185 9.16 4.05 -15.96
CA LEU A 185 9.30 2.62 -16.21
C LEU A 185 10.60 2.37 -16.98
N VAL A 186 11.53 1.63 -16.37
CA VAL A 186 12.88 1.37 -16.92
C VAL A 186 13.12 -0.09 -17.25
N GLY A 187 12.16 -0.97 -16.98
CA GLY A 187 12.19 -2.34 -17.44
C GLY A 187 11.02 -3.16 -16.96
N GLU A 188 10.80 -4.30 -17.61
CA GLU A 188 9.78 -5.27 -17.24
C GLU A 188 10.28 -6.69 -17.49
N VAL A 189 9.73 -7.63 -16.73
CA VAL A 189 9.92 -9.06 -16.96
C VAL A 189 8.56 -9.77 -16.86
N ALA A 190 8.30 -10.71 -17.75
CA ALA A 190 7.05 -11.47 -17.82
C ALA A 190 7.29 -12.97 -17.63
N GLY A 191 6.23 -13.77 -17.63
CA GLY A 191 6.33 -15.23 -17.55
C GLY A 191 6.55 -15.76 -16.13
N ILE A 192 6.11 -14.99 -15.12
CA ILE A 192 6.07 -15.41 -13.71
C ILE A 192 4.60 -15.67 -13.38
N VAL A 193 4.21 -16.88 -13.00
CA VAL A 193 2.80 -17.15 -12.70
C VAL A 193 2.45 -16.57 -11.33
N SER A 194 1.45 -15.67 -11.30
CA SER A 194 0.91 -15.03 -10.09
C SER A 194 1.99 -14.49 -9.14
N PRO A 195 2.83 -13.53 -9.57
CA PRO A 195 3.87 -12.95 -8.73
C PRO A 195 3.25 -12.23 -7.53
N SER A 196 3.55 -12.68 -6.32
CA SER A 196 2.97 -12.16 -5.08
C SER A 196 3.87 -11.14 -4.38
N GLU A 197 5.08 -11.52 -4.00
CA GLU A 197 6.04 -10.63 -3.33
C GLU A 197 7.39 -10.62 -4.07
N VAL A 198 8.16 -9.53 -3.92
CA VAL A 198 9.52 -9.41 -4.44
C VAL A 198 10.50 -9.07 -3.32
N ALA A 199 11.60 -9.82 -3.23
CA ALA A 199 12.71 -9.58 -2.32
C ALA A 199 14.00 -9.39 -3.10
N LEU A 200 14.79 -8.37 -2.76
CA LEU A 200 16.02 -8.03 -3.46
C LEU A 200 17.24 -8.53 -2.69
N THR A 201 18.35 -8.77 -3.37
CA THR A 201 19.69 -8.89 -2.76
C THR A 201 20.17 -7.55 -2.21
N SER A 202 21.19 -7.55 -1.34
CA SER A 202 21.75 -6.30 -0.78
C SER A 202 22.35 -5.38 -1.84
N SER A 203 22.98 -5.94 -2.88
CA SER A 203 23.48 -5.16 -4.02
C SER A 203 22.36 -4.65 -4.93
N GLY A 204 21.18 -5.30 -4.90
CA GLY A 204 20.05 -4.99 -5.76
C GLY A 204 20.12 -5.64 -7.15
N ASP A 205 21.19 -6.37 -7.48
CA ASP A 205 21.40 -6.96 -8.82
C ASP A 205 20.50 -8.16 -9.12
N THR A 206 20.00 -8.81 -8.08
CA THR A 206 19.08 -9.95 -8.21
C THR A 206 17.83 -9.73 -7.38
N ALA A 207 16.67 -9.94 -8.01
CA ALA A 207 15.37 -10.00 -7.35
C ALA A 207 14.84 -11.43 -7.33
N PHE A 208 14.23 -11.81 -6.23
CA PHE A 208 13.49 -13.06 -6.02
C PHE A 208 12.01 -12.73 -5.99
N VAL A 209 11.18 -13.55 -6.63
CA VAL A 209 9.73 -13.33 -6.76
C VAL A 209 8.99 -14.62 -6.45
N ALA A 210 8.10 -14.58 -5.47
CA ALA A 210 7.26 -15.73 -5.12
C ALA A 210 6.20 -15.97 -6.19
N GLN A 211 5.98 -17.23 -6.56
CA GLN A 211 4.88 -17.65 -7.42
C GLN A 211 3.71 -18.18 -6.60
N PHE A 212 2.67 -17.36 -6.46
CA PHE A 212 1.46 -17.68 -5.70
C PHE A 212 0.50 -18.53 -6.54
N SER A 213 0.85 -19.80 -6.73
CA SER A 213 0.05 -20.75 -7.50
C SER A 213 -0.07 -22.10 -6.81
N PRO A 214 -1.25 -22.74 -6.85
CA PRO A 214 -1.43 -24.09 -6.33
C PRO A 214 -0.71 -25.15 -7.19
N THR A 215 -0.42 -24.85 -8.47
CA THR A 215 0.20 -25.78 -9.43
C THR A 215 1.66 -25.46 -9.73
N GLN A 216 2.11 -24.23 -9.47
CA GLN A 216 3.47 -23.77 -9.72
C GLN A 216 3.97 -22.94 -8.54
N SER A 217 4.22 -23.62 -7.41
CA SER A 217 4.76 -23.02 -6.20
C SER A 217 6.29 -23.02 -6.24
N SER A 218 6.88 -21.86 -6.50
CA SER A 218 8.33 -21.70 -6.67
C SER A 218 8.73 -20.24 -6.40
N ILE A 219 10.04 -19.97 -6.46
CA ILE A 219 10.60 -18.63 -6.43
C ILE A 219 11.36 -18.40 -7.75
N ARG A 220 11.02 -17.32 -8.45
CA ARG A 220 11.73 -16.87 -9.65
C ARG A 220 12.82 -15.89 -9.32
N MET A 221 13.93 -16.01 -10.04
CA MET A 221 15.03 -15.06 -9.96
C MET A 221 15.03 -14.16 -11.20
N ILE A 222 15.37 -12.89 -11.01
CA ILE A 222 15.47 -11.87 -12.05
C ILE A 222 16.82 -11.18 -11.91
N ASP A 223 17.60 -11.09 -13.00
CA ASP A 223 18.69 -10.11 -13.07
C ASP A 223 18.05 -8.72 -13.24
N THR A 224 18.23 -7.84 -12.26
CA THR A 224 17.52 -6.56 -12.23
C THR A 224 18.13 -5.51 -13.15
N ARG A 225 19.33 -5.75 -13.70
CA ARG A 225 20.00 -4.85 -14.64
C ARG A 225 19.45 -5.06 -16.04
N THR A 226 19.25 -6.31 -16.43
CA THR A 226 18.69 -6.70 -17.73
C THR A 226 17.17 -6.92 -17.70
N MET A 227 16.58 -7.06 -16.52
CA MET A 227 15.18 -7.46 -16.32
C MET A 227 14.84 -8.79 -17.02
N THR A 228 15.75 -9.76 -16.91
CA THR A 228 15.57 -11.10 -17.49
C THR A 228 15.49 -12.18 -16.42
N LEU A 229 14.72 -13.22 -16.68
CA LEU A 229 14.57 -14.37 -15.78
C LEU A 229 15.87 -15.17 -15.72
N ILE A 230 16.29 -15.51 -14.50
CA ILE A 230 17.38 -16.46 -14.24
C ILE A 230 16.74 -17.82 -13.98
N SER A 231 17.29 -18.86 -14.60
CA SER A 231 16.83 -20.24 -14.52
C SER A 231 17.90 -21.14 -13.90
N PRO A 232 17.50 -22.26 -13.26
CA PRO A 232 16.13 -22.72 -13.03
C PRO A 232 15.41 -21.94 -11.91
N PRO A 233 14.06 -22.05 -11.80
CA PRO A 233 13.35 -21.57 -10.61
C PRO A 233 13.79 -22.34 -9.36
N ILE A 234 13.68 -21.70 -8.20
CA ILE A 234 13.94 -22.34 -6.90
C ILE A 234 12.66 -23.02 -6.42
N THR A 235 12.76 -24.29 -6.04
CA THR A 235 11.62 -25.10 -5.60
C THR A 235 11.98 -25.90 -4.36
N HIS A 236 10.97 -26.27 -3.58
CA HIS A 236 11.10 -27.22 -2.48
C HIS A 236 9.78 -27.98 -2.32
N PRO A 237 9.79 -29.32 -2.10
CA PRO A 237 8.56 -30.12 -2.01
C PRO A 237 7.62 -29.70 -0.88
N GLY A 238 8.16 -29.11 0.20
CA GLY A 238 7.39 -28.59 1.33
C GLY A 238 6.79 -27.20 1.13
N LEU A 239 7.07 -26.50 0.02
CA LEU A 239 6.58 -25.14 -0.25
C LEU A 239 5.35 -25.18 -1.16
N ARG A 240 4.20 -24.70 -0.67
CA ARG A 240 2.96 -24.55 -1.45
C ARG A 240 2.45 -23.11 -1.43
N MET A 241 2.09 -22.60 -2.60
CA MET A 241 1.58 -21.25 -2.82
C MET A 241 2.50 -20.20 -2.16
N ALA A 242 3.75 -20.10 -2.63
CA ALA A 242 4.68 -19.09 -2.14
C ALA A 242 4.04 -17.70 -2.19
N HIS A 243 4.08 -16.97 -1.06
CA HIS A 243 3.42 -15.66 -0.93
C HIS A 243 4.36 -14.57 -0.45
N GLY A 244 4.34 -14.23 0.84
CA GLY A 244 5.19 -13.21 1.42
C GLY A 244 6.65 -13.64 1.46
N MET A 245 7.55 -12.67 1.30
CA MET A 245 8.98 -12.88 1.31
C MET A 245 9.70 -11.70 1.95
N HIS A 246 10.75 -12.00 2.70
CA HIS A 246 11.62 -10.94 3.24
C HIS A 246 13.04 -11.46 3.42
N ARG A 247 14.03 -10.63 3.07
CA ARG A 247 15.45 -10.92 3.27
C ARG A 247 15.81 -10.76 4.75
N SER A 248 16.68 -11.63 5.28
CA SER A 248 17.27 -11.42 6.61
C SER A 248 18.02 -10.09 6.69
N ARG A 249 18.21 -9.54 7.90
CA ARG A 249 18.86 -8.23 8.07
C ARG A 249 20.34 -8.29 7.73
N ASP A 250 21.01 -9.39 8.07
CA ASP A 250 22.39 -9.67 7.66
C ASP A 250 22.55 -9.83 6.12
N GLY A 251 21.44 -10.01 5.39
CA GLY A 251 21.43 -10.15 3.95
C GLY A 251 21.87 -11.52 3.42
N THR A 252 21.95 -12.54 4.28
CA THR A 252 22.43 -13.89 3.93
C THR A 252 21.32 -14.85 3.51
N MET A 253 20.06 -14.56 3.87
CA MET A 253 18.92 -15.44 3.66
C MET A 253 17.70 -14.70 3.10
N ILE A 254 16.80 -15.43 2.46
CA ILE A 254 15.42 -15.00 2.20
C ILE A 254 14.46 -15.99 2.86
N TYR A 255 13.50 -15.46 3.62
CA TYR A 255 12.39 -16.22 4.17
C TYR A 255 11.18 -16.10 3.25
N VAL A 256 10.48 -17.19 3.00
CA VAL A 256 9.30 -17.25 2.13
C VAL A 256 8.18 -17.99 2.82
N THR A 257 7.02 -17.36 2.95
CA THR A 257 5.84 -18.02 3.53
C THR A 257 5.23 -18.98 2.52
N GLY A 258 5.01 -20.23 2.92
CA GLY A 258 4.18 -21.15 2.15
C GLY A 258 2.70 -20.93 2.46
N TYR A 259 1.99 -20.06 1.77
CA TYR A 259 0.58 -19.77 2.13
C TYR A 259 -0.31 -21.03 2.15
N GLY A 260 -0.03 -21.99 1.26
CA GLY A 260 -0.74 -23.27 1.16
C GLY A 260 -0.12 -24.41 1.98
N SER A 261 0.91 -24.13 2.78
CA SER A 261 1.71 -25.11 3.52
C SER A 261 2.23 -24.45 4.79
N ASP A 262 1.84 -24.89 5.98
CA ASP A 262 2.19 -24.30 7.29
C ASP A 262 3.70 -24.33 7.66
N ASN A 263 4.55 -23.93 6.73
CA ASN A 263 6.00 -23.94 6.77
C ASN A 263 6.54 -22.63 6.16
N ILE A 264 7.73 -22.25 6.58
CA ILE A 264 8.51 -21.14 6.02
C ILE A 264 9.71 -21.73 5.31
N LEU A 265 9.88 -21.40 4.02
CA LEU A 265 11.10 -21.74 3.31
C LEU A 265 12.20 -20.75 3.69
N VAL A 266 13.37 -21.27 4.01
CA VAL A 266 14.61 -20.52 4.17
C VAL A 266 15.47 -20.77 2.95
N LEU A 267 15.81 -19.72 2.22
CA LEU A 267 16.71 -19.74 1.06
C LEU A 267 18.04 -19.09 1.44
N SER A 268 19.12 -19.84 1.32
CA SER A 268 20.49 -19.32 1.42
C SER A 268 20.87 -18.53 0.17
N LEU A 269 21.36 -17.31 0.33
CA LEU A 269 21.83 -16.50 -0.80
C LEU A 269 23.28 -16.80 -1.19
N ALA A 270 24.01 -17.60 -0.40
CA ALA A 270 25.38 -17.99 -0.71
C ALA A 270 25.44 -19.07 -1.81
N ASP A 271 24.51 -20.01 -1.78
CA ASP A 271 24.52 -21.22 -2.60
C ASP A 271 23.13 -21.65 -3.12
N LEU A 272 22.09 -20.86 -2.85
CA LEU A 272 20.69 -21.13 -3.21
C LEU A 272 20.13 -22.42 -2.61
N SER A 273 20.76 -22.96 -1.56
CA SER A 273 20.22 -24.09 -0.80
C SER A 273 18.94 -23.69 -0.06
N THR A 274 18.03 -24.65 0.09
CA THR A 274 16.73 -24.42 0.73
C THR A 274 16.49 -25.38 1.90
N SER A 275 15.78 -24.89 2.92
CA SER A 275 15.27 -25.68 4.03
C SER A 275 13.88 -25.19 4.45
N MET A 276 13.16 -25.96 5.26
CA MET A 276 11.82 -25.60 5.73
C MET A 276 11.80 -25.51 7.26
N ILE A 277 11.12 -24.48 7.77
CA ILE A 277 10.77 -24.34 9.18
C ILE A 277 9.27 -24.67 9.32
N PRO A 278 8.90 -25.76 10.00
CA PRO A 278 7.51 -26.02 10.30
C PRO A 278 6.98 -25.04 11.34
N LEU A 279 5.75 -24.56 11.13
CA LEU A 279 5.13 -23.65 12.09
C LEU A 279 4.66 -24.35 13.36
N ALA A 280 4.63 -25.68 13.42
CA ALA A 280 4.44 -26.47 14.63
C ALA A 280 5.03 -27.88 14.47
N ASP A 281 5.29 -28.57 15.57
CA ASP A 281 5.94 -29.89 15.58
C ASP A 281 5.20 -30.97 14.78
N ASP A 282 3.88 -30.84 14.64
CA ASP A 282 3.02 -31.76 13.91
C ASP A 282 2.86 -31.43 12.42
N VAL A 283 3.47 -30.34 11.93
CA VAL A 283 3.45 -30.01 10.50
C VAL A 283 4.43 -30.94 9.77
N PRO A 284 3.96 -31.76 8.81
CA PRO A 284 4.83 -32.69 8.12
C PRO A 284 5.76 -31.95 7.14
N PRO A 285 6.96 -32.50 6.84
CA PRO A 285 7.90 -31.90 5.88
C PRO A 285 7.33 -31.67 4.48
N ILE A 286 6.37 -32.52 4.09
CA ILE A 286 5.59 -32.38 2.85
C ILE A 286 4.10 -32.28 3.26
N PRO A 287 3.55 -31.05 3.33
CA PRO A 287 2.17 -30.84 3.75
C PRO A 287 1.14 -31.42 2.80
N THR A 288 0.15 -32.10 3.37
CA THR A 288 -1.05 -32.57 2.70
C THR A 288 -2.28 -31.86 3.27
N GLY A 289 -3.28 -31.59 2.42
CA GLY A 289 -4.52 -30.93 2.84
C GLY A 289 -4.43 -29.40 2.93
N ALA A 290 -5.41 -28.83 3.66
CA ALA A 290 -5.52 -27.39 3.85
C ALA A 290 -4.67 -26.93 5.04
N PRO A 291 -4.01 -25.76 4.96
CA PRO A 291 -3.21 -25.23 6.07
C PRO A 291 -4.10 -24.92 7.28
N ARG A 292 -3.54 -25.10 8.48
CA ARG A 292 -4.11 -24.69 9.78
C ARG A 292 -3.81 -23.22 10.07
N PHE A 293 -2.58 -22.77 9.83
CA PHE A 293 -2.12 -21.42 10.17
C PHE A 293 -2.25 -20.46 8.98
N GLN A 294 -1.92 -20.93 7.77
CA GLN A 294 -1.93 -20.12 6.54
C GLN A 294 -1.00 -18.89 6.66
N PRO A 295 0.32 -19.09 6.62
CA PRO A 295 1.26 -17.97 6.75
C PRO A 295 1.20 -17.04 5.55
N TYR A 296 1.06 -15.73 5.79
CA TYR A 296 0.82 -14.73 4.75
C TYR A 296 2.03 -13.82 4.47
N TYR A 297 2.62 -13.25 5.54
CA TYR A 297 3.76 -12.35 5.46
C TYR A 297 4.85 -12.75 6.47
N VAL A 298 6.08 -12.31 6.20
CA VAL A 298 7.25 -12.55 7.04
C VAL A 298 8.00 -11.24 7.27
N GLU A 299 8.34 -10.94 8.52
CA GLU A 299 9.09 -9.76 8.91
C GLU A 299 10.19 -10.13 9.92
N PRO A 300 11.47 -10.12 9.53
CA PRO A 300 12.60 -10.28 10.46
C PRO A 300 12.73 -9.08 11.40
N SER A 301 13.07 -9.34 12.67
CA SER A 301 13.39 -8.29 13.63
C SER A 301 14.59 -7.47 13.16
N ARG A 302 14.71 -6.20 13.59
CA ARG A 302 15.82 -5.32 13.18
C ARG A 302 17.17 -5.81 13.70
N ASP A 303 17.17 -6.51 14.83
CA ASP A 303 18.34 -7.13 15.43
C ASP A 303 18.60 -8.57 14.95
N ASP A 304 17.83 -9.05 13.96
CA ASP A 304 17.94 -10.36 13.32
C ASP A 304 17.81 -11.57 14.27
N LYS A 305 17.26 -11.38 15.48
CA LYS A 305 17.05 -12.46 16.46
C LYS A 305 15.79 -13.27 16.23
N TYR A 306 14.75 -12.62 15.69
CA TYR A 306 13.44 -13.23 15.51
C TYR A 306 12.91 -13.02 14.11
N ILE A 307 12.06 -13.94 13.67
CA ILE A 307 11.30 -13.84 12.44
C ILE A 307 9.83 -13.92 12.80
N TYR A 308 9.07 -12.87 12.48
CA TYR A 308 7.65 -12.78 12.75
C TYR A 308 6.84 -13.21 11.53
N ILE A 309 5.91 -14.14 11.71
CA ILE A 309 5.07 -14.67 10.63
C ILE A 309 3.60 -14.38 10.94
N SER A 310 2.93 -13.62 10.09
CA SER A 310 1.47 -13.50 10.18
C SER A 310 0.79 -14.75 9.67
N CYS A 311 -0.11 -15.31 10.47
CA CYS A 311 -0.88 -16.50 10.14
C CYS A 311 -2.35 -16.13 10.02
N SER A 312 -2.82 -15.93 8.78
CA SER A 312 -4.11 -15.31 8.48
C SER A 312 -5.28 -16.17 8.94
N LYS A 313 -5.15 -17.50 8.92
CA LYS A 313 -6.24 -18.41 9.30
C LYS A 313 -6.35 -18.61 10.81
N SER A 314 -5.24 -18.57 11.53
CA SER A 314 -5.19 -18.80 12.98
C SER A 314 -5.19 -17.51 13.82
N ASN A 315 -5.21 -16.33 13.19
CA ASN A 315 -5.30 -15.02 13.85
C ASN A 315 -4.16 -14.77 14.85
N GLU A 316 -2.93 -15.11 14.45
CA GLU A 316 -1.76 -15.00 15.32
C GLU A 316 -0.48 -14.66 14.55
N ILE A 317 0.50 -14.11 15.26
CA ILE A 317 1.88 -14.00 14.80
C ILE A 317 2.67 -15.17 15.40
N ARG A 318 3.29 -16.02 14.56
CA ARG A 318 4.28 -16.99 15.02
C ARG A 318 5.64 -16.30 15.15
N VAL A 319 6.35 -16.57 16.23
CA VAL A 319 7.69 -16.05 16.45
C VAL A 319 8.68 -17.19 16.29
N ILE A 320 9.56 -17.08 15.31
CA ILE A 320 10.65 -18.02 15.08
C ILE A 320 11.93 -17.41 15.64
N ASP A 321 12.66 -18.18 16.42
CA ASP A 321 14.03 -17.83 16.83
C ASP A 321 14.98 -18.09 15.67
N ARG A 322 15.77 -17.08 15.29
CA ARG A 322 16.65 -17.14 14.11
C ARG A 322 17.70 -18.24 14.29
N ASP A 323 18.35 -18.31 15.44
CA ASP A 323 19.52 -19.19 15.60
C ASP A 323 19.12 -20.67 15.57
N SER A 324 18.05 -21.03 16.28
CA SER A 324 17.54 -22.39 16.32
C SER A 324 16.63 -22.77 15.15
N MET A 325 16.11 -21.78 14.42
CA MET A 325 15.10 -21.94 13.35
C MET A 325 13.86 -22.69 13.83
N LYS A 326 13.39 -22.41 15.04
CA LYS A 326 12.21 -23.02 15.65
C LYS A 326 11.21 -21.97 16.08
N VAL A 327 9.93 -22.34 16.05
CA VAL A 327 8.89 -21.52 16.67
C VAL A 327 9.07 -21.53 18.18
N VAL A 328 9.17 -20.34 18.77
CA VAL A 328 9.37 -20.12 20.21
C VAL A 328 8.19 -19.40 20.87
N ASP A 329 7.23 -18.91 20.08
CA ASP A 329 6.07 -18.19 20.60
C ASP A 329 4.93 -18.09 19.58
N SER A 330 3.74 -17.75 20.08
CA SER A 330 2.61 -17.32 19.25
C SER A 330 1.81 -16.22 19.93
N ILE A 331 1.62 -15.10 19.24
CA ILE A 331 0.97 -13.89 19.77
C ILE A 331 -0.40 -13.74 19.10
N ARG A 332 -1.48 -13.75 19.87
CA ARG A 332 -2.83 -13.53 19.33
C ARG A 332 -3.05 -12.07 18.94
N VAL A 333 -3.61 -11.86 17.76
CA VAL A 333 -3.89 -10.56 17.17
C VAL A 333 -5.35 -10.52 16.67
N GLY A 334 -5.70 -9.50 15.87
CA GLY A 334 -7.01 -9.42 15.24
C GLY A 334 -7.21 -10.49 14.16
N GLN A 335 -8.37 -10.44 13.52
CA GLN A 335 -8.78 -11.42 12.53
C GLN A 335 -8.11 -11.20 11.18
N GLU A 336 -7.68 -12.30 10.56
CA GLU A 336 -7.03 -12.35 9.26
C GLU A 336 -5.81 -11.40 9.16
N PRO A 337 -4.78 -11.57 10.02
CA PRO A 337 -3.58 -10.74 9.97
C PRO A 337 -2.83 -10.95 8.66
N LEU A 338 -2.49 -9.84 7.99
CA LEU A 338 -1.80 -9.84 6.70
C LEU A 338 -0.39 -9.28 6.82
N ALA A 339 -0.11 -8.06 6.31
CA ALA A 339 1.22 -7.50 6.37
C ALA A 339 1.61 -7.12 7.81
N VAL A 340 2.92 -7.17 8.04
CA VAL A 340 3.56 -6.85 9.32
C VAL A 340 4.75 -5.94 9.03
N ASP A 341 5.00 -4.95 9.88
CA ASP A 341 6.26 -4.18 9.84
C ASP A 341 6.71 -3.80 11.25
N ILE A 342 8.01 -3.62 11.42
CA ILE A 342 8.67 -3.39 12.71
C ILE A 342 9.35 -2.02 12.74
N THR A 343 9.23 -1.32 13.87
CA THR A 343 9.85 -0.01 14.06
C THR A 343 11.38 -0.08 13.90
N PRO A 344 12.04 1.00 13.43
CA PRO A 344 13.49 1.02 13.24
C PRO A 344 14.30 0.69 14.50
N ASP A 345 13.80 1.07 15.66
CA ASP A 345 14.37 0.80 16.99
C ASP A 345 14.10 -0.63 17.51
N ASN A 346 13.47 -1.48 16.71
CA ASN A 346 13.06 -2.84 17.05
C ASN A 346 12.03 -2.95 18.19
N SER A 347 11.45 -1.86 18.71
CA SER A 347 10.66 -1.88 19.95
C SER A 347 9.21 -2.35 19.76
N ARG A 348 8.66 -2.13 18.55
CA ARG A 348 7.23 -2.36 18.27
C ARG A 348 7.03 -2.99 16.90
N LEU A 349 6.12 -3.98 16.85
CA LEU A 349 5.65 -4.62 15.64
C LEU A 349 4.20 -4.22 15.40
N TYR A 350 3.88 -3.81 14.17
CA TYR A 350 2.53 -3.43 13.75
C TYR A 350 1.97 -4.47 12.79
N VAL A 351 0.73 -4.91 13.02
CA VAL A 351 0.08 -5.98 12.27
C VAL A 351 -1.25 -5.48 11.72
N ALA A 352 -1.42 -5.52 10.39
CA ALA A 352 -2.68 -5.20 9.74
C ALA A 352 -3.66 -6.38 9.87
N ASN A 353 -4.78 -6.19 10.55
CA ASN A 353 -5.81 -7.23 10.76
C ASN A 353 -6.98 -7.02 9.80
N LEU A 354 -6.98 -7.72 8.67
CA LEU A 354 -7.87 -7.43 7.56
C LEU A 354 -9.36 -7.49 7.96
N ARG A 355 -9.79 -8.54 8.67
CA ARG A 355 -11.21 -8.71 9.02
C ARG A 355 -11.63 -7.95 10.28
N SER A 356 -10.67 -7.55 11.10
CA SER A 356 -10.95 -6.71 12.26
C SER A 356 -10.97 -5.21 11.94
N ASN A 357 -10.59 -4.79 10.73
CA ASN A 357 -10.48 -3.37 10.37
C ASN A 357 -9.62 -2.56 11.38
N SER A 358 -8.59 -3.23 11.92
CA SER A 358 -7.75 -2.72 13.00
C SER A 358 -6.27 -3.03 12.79
N VAL A 359 -5.40 -2.43 13.60
CA VAL A 359 -3.97 -2.75 13.66
C VAL A 359 -3.58 -3.15 15.08
N SER A 360 -2.97 -4.32 15.24
CA SER A 360 -2.37 -4.71 16.52
C SER A 360 -0.97 -4.12 16.65
N VAL A 361 -0.64 -3.60 17.84
CA VAL A 361 0.71 -3.13 18.18
C VAL A 361 1.28 -4.06 19.25
N ILE A 362 2.39 -4.71 18.94
CA ILE A 362 3.06 -5.67 19.81
C ILE A 362 4.36 -5.05 20.32
N ARG A 363 4.60 -5.11 21.63
CA ARG A 363 5.92 -4.82 22.21
C ARG A 363 6.84 -6.01 21.99
N THR A 364 8.00 -5.79 21.38
CA THR A 364 8.89 -6.89 20.97
C THR A 364 9.70 -7.47 22.13
N SER A 365 9.97 -6.67 23.17
CA SER A 365 10.81 -7.07 24.32
C SER A 365 10.22 -8.22 25.12
N ASP A 366 8.89 -8.28 25.21
CA ASP A 366 8.14 -9.30 25.96
C ASP A 366 7.06 -9.99 25.11
N ARG A 367 6.97 -9.64 23.82
CA ARG A 367 6.04 -10.20 22.83
C ARG A 367 4.56 -10.05 23.22
N SER A 368 4.22 -9.01 23.98
CA SER A 368 2.86 -8.72 24.42
C SER A 368 2.15 -7.68 23.54
N ILE A 369 0.82 -7.72 23.52
CA ILE A 369 0.01 -6.67 22.87
C ILE A 369 0.08 -5.39 23.71
N LEU A 370 0.61 -4.33 23.11
CA LEU A 370 0.61 -2.99 23.70
C LEU A 370 -0.76 -2.33 23.58
N THR A 371 -1.34 -2.39 22.38
CA THR A 371 -2.68 -1.84 22.09
C THR A 371 -3.20 -2.40 20.76
N THR A 372 -4.51 -2.24 20.53
CA THR A 372 -5.13 -2.39 19.22
C THR A 372 -5.65 -1.04 18.77
N ILE A 373 -5.28 -0.63 17.56
CA ILE A 373 -5.74 0.61 16.93
C ILE A 373 -6.98 0.25 16.11
N GLU A 374 -8.15 0.63 16.62
CA GLU A 374 -9.42 0.37 15.97
C GLU A 374 -9.71 1.40 14.87
N ASN A 375 -10.59 1.01 13.93
CA ASN A 375 -11.07 1.88 12.85
C ASN A 375 -9.90 2.49 12.06
N VAL A 376 -8.95 1.67 11.61
CA VAL A 376 -7.89 2.16 10.70
C VAL A 376 -8.42 2.43 9.30
N GLY A 377 -9.44 1.67 8.91
CA GLY A 377 -10.07 1.69 7.60
C GLY A 377 -10.47 0.26 7.22
N VAL A 378 -11.28 0.12 6.19
CA VAL A 378 -11.85 -1.19 5.85
C VAL A 378 -10.87 -2.07 5.07
N GLU A 379 -10.69 -3.29 5.56
CA GLU A 379 -9.77 -4.31 5.05
C GLU A 379 -8.31 -3.82 4.97
N PRO A 380 -7.66 -3.50 6.11
CA PRO A 380 -6.25 -3.15 6.13
C PRO A 380 -5.41 -4.31 5.58
N HIS A 381 -4.41 -3.98 4.78
CA HIS A 381 -3.69 -4.93 3.95
C HIS A 381 -2.19 -4.80 4.08
N GLY A 382 -1.62 -3.77 3.46
CA GLY A 382 -0.22 -3.42 3.57
C GLY A 382 -0.01 -2.53 4.79
N ILE A 383 1.17 -2.63 5.39
CA ILE A 383 1.59 -1.76 6.48
C ILE A 383 3.08 -1.47 6.34
N LYS A 384 3.47 -0.20 6.54
CA LYS A 384 4.88 0.20 6.63
C LYS A 384 5.10 1.29 7.67
N VAL A 385 6.17 1.14 8.46
CA VAL A 385 6.65 2.13 9.40
C VAL A 385 7.66 3.03 8.69
N SER A 386 7.52 4.34 8.87
CA SER A 386 8.48 5.34 8.42
C SER A 386 9.88 5.09 9.03
N GLY A 387 10.92 5.44 8.29
CA GLY A 387 12.32 5.24 8.66
C GLY A 387 12.77 6.02 9.89
N ASP A 388 12.07 7.08 10.28
CA ASP A 388 12.24 7.79 11.55
C ASP A 388 11.41 7.18 12.70
N GLY A 389 10.52 6.23 12.40
CA GLY A 389 9.67 5.55 13.36
C GLY A 389 8.48 6.35 13.87
N ASN A 390 8.22 7.55 13.33
CA ASN A 390 7.20 8.46 13.84
C ASN A 390 5.80 8.15 13.32
N TYR A 391 5.71 7.60 12.11
CA TYR A 391 4.45 7.30 11.43
C TYR A 391 4.36 5.87 10.93
N VAL A 392 3.14 5.33 10.94
CA VAL A 392 2.80 4.04 10.32
C VAL A 392 1.74 4.29 9.25
N TYR A 393 2.00 3.82 8.04
CA TYR A 393 1.10 3.90 6.90
C TYR A 393 0.44 2.54 6.69
N VAL A 394 -0.88 2.51 6.58
CA VAL A 394 -1.68 1.29 6.41
C VAL A 394 -2.56 1.46 5.17
N SER A 395 -2.44 0.57 4.20
CA SER A 395 -3.33 0.55 3.04
C SER A 395 -4.57 -0.28 3.37
N CYS A 396 -5.74 0.23 2.98
CA CYS A 396 -7.04 -0.39 3.22
C CYS A 396 -7.71 -0.61 1.87
N ARG A 397 -8.07 -1.86 1.57
CA ARG A 397 -8.62 -2.24 0.26
C ARG A 397 -9.97 -1.59 0.01
N ASN A 398 -10.77 -1.47 1.07
CA ASN A 398 -12.12 -0.93 1.07
C ASN A 398 -13.07 -1.65 0.08
N THR A 399 -13.03 -2.98 0.01
CA THR A 399 -13.84 -3.74 -0.99
C THR A 399 -15.18 -4.25 -0.45
N GLU A 400 -15.38 -4.23 0.87
CA GLU A 400 -16.66 -4.61 1.48
C GLU A 400 -17.79 -3.66 1.04
N ALA A 401 -18.99 -4.24 0.84
CA ALA A 401 -20.16 -3.51 0.35
C ALA A 401 -20.56 -2.33 1.27
N LEU A 402 -20.38 -2.49 2.58
CA LEU A 402 -20.60 -1.45 3.61
C LEU A 402 -19.31 -0.79 4.08
N GLY A 403 -18.19 -0.98 3.36
CA GLY A 403 -16.92 -0.38 3.77
C GLY A 403 -16.92 1.15 3.70
N ASP A 404 -15.86 1.80 4.17
CA ASP A 404 -15.74 3.27 4.25
C ASP A 404 -16.28 3.94 2.97
N PRO A 405 -17.36 4.75 3.08
CA PRO A 405 -17.88 5.45 1.91
C PRO A 405 -16.84 6.46 1.44
N PRO A 406 -16.67 6.64 0.12
CA PRO A 406 -15.90 7.77 -0.38
C PRO A 406 -16.53 9.06 0.13
N HIS A 407 -15.69 10.03 0.50
CA HIS A 407 -16.13 11.36 0.92
C HIS A 407 -16.99 12.04 -0.15
N HIS A 408 -16.66 11.80 -1.43
CA HIS A 408 -17.53 12.11 -2.57
C HIS A 408 -17.64 10.89 -3.48
N PRO A 409 -18.78 10.16 -3.45
CA PRO A 409 -19.03 9.09 -4.40
C PRO A 409 -18.87 9.59 -5.83
N THR A 410 -18.27 8.78 -6.68
CA THR A 410 -18.06 9.13 -8.08
C THR A 410 -18.68 8.08 -8.99
N GLN A 411 -19.47 8.53 -9.95
CA GLN A 411 -19.93 7.71 -11.06
C GLN A 411 -18.82 7.60 -12.10
N GLY A 412 -18.64 6.42 -12.70
CA GLY A 412 -17.57 6.17 -13.67
C GLY A 412 -16.20 5.89 -13.05
N SER A 413 -16.14 5.64 -11.73
CA SER A 413 -14.94 5.19 -11.03
C SER A 413 -15.19 3.90 -10.25
N LYS A 414 -14.12 3.29 -9.72
CA LYS A 414 -14.21 2.22 -8.73
C LYS A 414 -14.17 2.83 -7.33
N LYS A 415 -14.73 2.13 -6.34
CA LYS A 415 -14.68 2.53 -4.92
C LYS A 415 -13.21 2.74 -4.50
N PRO A 416 -12.82 3.93 -4.02
CA PRO A 416 -11.43 4.22 -3.69
C PRO A 416 -10.97 3.39 -2.48
N GLY A 417 -9.68 3.02 -2.49
CA GLY A 417 -9.01 2.53 -1.30
C GLY A 417 -8.65 3.68 -0.36
N ILE A 418 -8.12 3.34 0.81
CA ILE A 418 -7.68 4.35 1.80
C ILE A 418 -6.24 4.04 2.21
N VAL A 419 -5.47 5.07 2.53
CA VAL A 419 -4.24 4.95 3.31
C VAL A 419 -4.43 5.67 4.63
N ALA A 420 -4.42 4.92 5.73
CA ALA A 420 -4.43 5.48 7.07
C ALA A 420 -3.01 5.86 7.49
N VAL A 421 -2.86 7.05 8.07
CA VAL A 421 -1.62 7.51 8.68
C VAL A 421 -1.82 7.48 10.18
N ILE A 422 -0.99 6.71 10.87
CA ILE A 422 -1.01 6.52 12.31
C ILE A 422 0.21 7.22 12.90
N ASP A 423 0.01 8.04 13.93
CA ASP A 423 1.08 8.55 14.77
C ASP A 423 1.55 7.41 15.71
N ALA A 424 2.81 7.02 15.58
CA ALA A 424 3.39 5.90 16.32
C ALA A 424 3.56 6.22 17.81
N SER A 425 3.63 7.48 18.22
CA SER A 425 3.77 7.87 19.63
C SER A 425 2.44 7.78 20.38
N THR A 426 1.33 8.09 19.71
CA THR A 426 0.00 8.12 20.31
C THR A 426 -0.86 6.91 19.95
N HIS A 427 -0.46 6.12 18.94
CA HIS A 427 -1.22 5.00 18.39
C HIS A 427 -2.62 5.40 17.88
N ARG A 428 -2.72 6.60 17.28
CA ARG A 428 -3.97 7.13 16.73
C ARG A 428 -3.86 7.33 15.23
N VAL A 429 -4.94 7.05 14.52
CA VAL A 429 -5.11 7.48 13.12
C VAL A 429 -5.25 9.00 13.12
N ILE A 430 -4.32 9.67 12.44
CA ILE A 430 -4.27 11.13 12.32
C ILE A 430 -4.70 11.62 10.94
N LYS A 431 -4.70 10.73 9.93
CA LYS A 431 -5.17 11.04 8.58
C LYS A 431 -5.67 9.79 7.86
N ARG A 432 -6.64 9.95 6.97
CA ARG A 432 -7.09 8.94 6.00
C ARG A 432 -7.06 9.55 4.61
N ILE A 433 -6.21 9.03 3.74
CA ILE A 433 -5.99 9.55 2.38
C ILE A 433 -6.73 8.65 1.40
N GLU A 434 -7.66 9.19 0.62
CA GLU A 434 -8.32 8.40 -0.42
C GLU A 434 -7.33 8.13 -1.56
N VAL A 435 -7.21 6.86 -1.96
CA VAL A 435 -6.31 6.44 -3.03
C VAL A 435 -7.06 5.61 -4.07
N GLY A 436 -6.39 5.20 -5.15
CA GLY A 436 -6.96 4.31 -6.16
C GLY A 436 -7.57 3.04 -5.54
N ALA A 437 -8.55 2.46 -6.23
CA ALA A 437 -9.32 1.34 -5.71
C ALA A 437 -8.45 0.11 -5.39
N PHE A 438 -8.81 -0.59 -4.31
CA PHE A 438 -8.08 -1.76 -3.79
C PHE A 438 -6.61 -1.44 -3.50
N ALA A 439 -6.38 -0.55 -2.52
CA ALA A 439 -5.04 -0.28 -2.01
C ALA A 439 -4.45 -1.53 -1.34
N ALA A 440 -3.25 -1.94 -1.73
CA ALA A 440 -2.64 -3.21 -1.30
C ALA A 440 -1.18 -3.05 -0.85
N GLY A 441 -0.20 -3.30 -1.71
CA GLY A 441 1.22 -3.23 -1.36
C GLY A 441 1.64 -1.81 -0.95
N LEU A 442 2.56 -1.73 0.01
CA LEU A 442 3.13 -0.48 0.51
C LEU A 442 4.65 -0.54 0.57
N ALA A 443 5.31 0.53 0.13
CA ALA A 443 6.73 0.76 0.35
C ALA A 443 7.01 2.23 0.69
N ILE A 444 8.07 2.48 1.46
CA ILE A 444 8.49 3.83 1.86
C ILE A 444 9.88 4.11 1.29
N VAL A 445 10.04 5.31 0.74
CA VAL A 445 11.32 5.89 0.33
C VAL A 445 11.54 7.14 1.16
N GLN A 446 12.55 7.17 2.04
CA GLN A 446 12.90 8.33 2.87
C GLN A 446 14.38 8.62 2.83
#